data_AF-A0A7V1LJU0-F1
#
_entry.id   AF-A0A7V1LJU0-F1
#
_cell.length_a   1.000
_cell.length_b   1.000
_cell.length_c   1.000
_cell.angle_alpha   90.00
_cell.angle_beta   90.00
_cell.angle_gamma   90.00
#
_symmetry.space_group_name_H-M   'P 1'
#
loop_
_entity.id
_entity.type
_entity.pdbx_description
1 polymer ?
#
loop_
_entity_poly.entity_id
_entity_poly.type
_entity_poly.pdbx_seq_one_letter_code
_entity_poly.pdbx_strand_id
1 'polypeptide(L)' 'MKYKRAACGSVRFPSSHTPIIALTAYALTSDKEKFLKAGLDDYLTKPIVEERLSRILSKWLK' A
#
# COMPACT_ATOMS: atom_id res chain seq x y z
N MET A 1 -17.29 -2.89 4.91
CA MET A 1 -16.14 -1.96 5.11
C MET A 1 -14.88 -2.64 4.58
N LYS A 2 -14.54 -2.41 3.30
CA LYS A 2 -13.70 -3.30 2.46
C LYS A 2 -12.17 -3.21 2.64
N TYR A 3 -11.68 -2.31 3.50
CA TYR A 3 -10.25 -1.95 3.56
C TYR A 3 -9.68 -2.00 4.98
N LYS A 4 -10.23 -2.79 5.90
CA LYS A 4 -9.57 -3.00 7.20
C LYS A 4 -8.20 -3.67 6.96
N ARG A 5 -7.26 -3.49 7.91
CA ARG A 5 -6.04 -4.31 8.04
C ARG A 5 -6.44 -5.78 8.13
N ALA A 6 -6.68 -6.40 6.99
CA ALA A 6 -6.75 -7.84 6.87
C ALA A 6 -5.30 -8.28 6.87
N ALA A 7 -4.83 -8.77 8.02
CA ALA A 7 -3.65 -9.59 8.01
C ALA A 7 -3.97 -10.76 7.07
N CYS A 8 -3.33 -10.80 5.90
CA CYS A 8 -3.20 -12.05 5.15
C CYS A 8 -2.67 -13.04 6.19
N GLY A 9 -3.44 -14.10 6.49
CA GLY A 9 -3.51 -14.78 7.80
C GLY A 9 -2.21 -15.36 8.39
N SER A 10 -1.07 -15.16 7.74
CA SER A 10 0.24 -15.67 8.13
C SER A 10 1.37 -14.63 8.07
N VAL A 11 1.09 -13.34 7.87
CA VAL A 11 2.15 -12.31 7.87
C VAL A 11 2.47 -11.90 9.30
N ARG A 12 3.62 -12.37 9.82
CA ARG A 12 4.22 -11.84 11.05
C ARG A 12 4.82 -10.47 10.75
N PHE A 13 4.24 -9.43 11.31
CA PHE A 13 4.82 -8.09 11.26
C PHE A 13 5.95 -8.01 12.30
N PRO A 14 7.17 -7.55 11.94
CA PRO A 14 8.15 -7.17 12.93
C PRO A 14 7.59 -6.10 13.88
N SER A 15 8.23 -5.88 15.03
CA SER A 15 7.89 -4.81 15.97
C SER A 15 8.00 -3.39 15.34
N SER A 16 8.64 -3.29 14.18
CA SER A 16 8.70 -2.10 13.34
C SER A 16 7.49 -1.98 12.41
N HIS A 17 7.06 -0.75 12.16
CA HIS A 17 5.96 -0.44 11.27
C HIS A 17 6.19 -1.02 9.86
N THR A 18 5.40 -2.03 9.45
CA THR A 18 5.49 -2.62 8.11
C THR A 18 4.61 -1.84 7.14
N PRO A 19 5.16 -1.27 6.06
CA PRO A 19 4.39 -0.49 5.08
C PRO A 19 3.40 -1.38 4.32
N ILE A 20 2.14 -0.95 4.23
CA ILE A 20 1.09 -1.62 3.44
C ILE A 20 0.77 -0.78 2.21
N ILE A 21 1.19 -1.27 1.03
CA ILE A 21 1.01 -0.58 -0.25
C ILE A 21 -0.11 -1.26 -1.04
N ALA A 22 -1.19 -0.55 -1.35
CA ALA A 22 -2.28 -1.08 -2.18
C ALA A 22 -1.89 -1.14 -3.65
N LEU A 23 -2.17 -2.25 -4.34
CA LEU A 23 -2.07 -2.32 -5.80
C LEU A 23 -3.47 -2.27 -6.43
N THR A 24 -3.80 -1.17 -7.08
CA THR A 24 -5.09 -0.95 -7.75
C THR A 24 -4.95 -0.99 -9.27
N ALA A 25 -5.96 -1.50 -9.98
CA ALA A 25 -6.04 -1.38 -11.45
C ALA A 25 -6.56 -0.01 -11.92
N TYR A 26 -7.12 0.79 -11.01
CA TYR A 26 -7.73 2.08 -11.31
C TYR A 26 -7.13 3.18 -10.42
N ALA A 27 -6.60 4.22 -11.05
CA ALA A 27 -5.91 5.34 -10.41
C ALA A 27 -6.86 6.47 -9.99
N LEU A 28 -8.02 6.15 -9.41
CA LEU A 28 -8.97 7.19 -9.01
C LEU A 28 -8.45 7.89 -7.75
N THR A 29 -8.34 9.21 -7.81
CA THR A 29 -8.01 10.06 -6.65
C THR A 29 -8.95 9.81 -5.47
N SER A 30 -10.22 9.49 -5.73
CA SER A 30 -11.19 9.13 -4.69
C SER A 30 -10.89 7.81 -3.98
N ASP A 31 -10.14 6.89 -4.60
CA ASP A 31 -9.70 5.65 -3.95
C ASP A 31 -8.48 5.86 -3.06
N LYS A 32 -7.61 6.83 -3.40
CA LYS A 32 -6.51 7.27 -2.52
C LYS A 32 -7.03 7.65 -1.14
N GLU A 33 -8.09 8.45 -1.08
CA GLU A 33 -8.68 8.87 0.20
C GLU A 33 -9.25 7.68 1.00
N LYS A 34 -9.82 6.69 0.30
CA LYS A 34 -10.32 5.46 0.93
C LYS A 34 -9.17 4.61 1.47
N PHE A 35 -8.05 4.51 0.75
CA PHE A 35 -6.86 3.78 1.19
C PHE A 35 -6.18 4.45 2.38
N LEU A 36 -6.08 5.79 2.38
CA LEU A 36 -5.56 6.55 3.52
C LEU A 36 -6.46 6.37 4.76
N LYS A 37 -7.78 6.49 4.62
CA LYS A 37 -8.74 6.26 5.72
C LYS A 37 -8.74 4.81 6.24
N ALA A 38 -8.32 3.88 5.41
CA ALA A 38 -8.23 2.47 5.71
C ALA A 38 -6.95 2.09 6.51
N GLY A 39 -6.00 3.02 6.62
CA GLY A 39 -4.71 2.77 7.26
C GLY A 39 -3.72 2.04 6.34
N LEU A 40 -3.82 2.27 5.02
CA LEU A 40 -2.76 1.94 4.08
C LEU A 40 -1.79 3.10 3.98
N ASP A 41 -0.53 2.74 3.75
CA ASP A 41 0.60 3.66 3.75
C ASP A 41 0.83 4.30 2.39
N ASP A 42 0.60 3.53 1.33
CA ASP A 42 0.81 3.98 -0.04
C ASP A 42 -0.06 3.19 -1.02
N TYR A 43 -0.03 3.59 -2.29
CA TYR A 43 -0.75 2.89 -3.35
C TYR A 43 -0.01 2.96 -4.68
N LEU A 44 -0.15 1.88 -5.46
CA LEU A 44 0.39 1.69 -6.79
C LEU A 44 -0.75 1.36 -7.75
N THR A 45 -0.63 1.86 -8.97
CA THR A 45 -1.58 1.62 -10.03
C THR A 45 -0.99 0.63 -11.02
N LYS A 46 -1.77 -0.32 -11.53
CA LYS A 46 -1.36 -1.17 -12.64
C LYS A 46 -1.41 -0.37 -13.96
N PRO A 47 -0.50 -0.61 -14.91
CA PRO A 47 0.67 -1.48 -14.82
C PRO A 47 1.73 -0.93 -13.86
N ILE A 48 2.44 -1.82 -13.15
CA ILE A 48 3.50 -1.41 -12.23
C ILE A 48 4.68 -0.90 -13.06
N VAL A 49 5.06 0.35 -12.82
CA VAL A 49 6.25 0.97 -13.43
C VAL A 49 7.40 0.88 -12.44
N GLU A 50 8.56 0.39 -12.88
CA GLU A 50 9.74 0.18 -12.04
C GLU A 50 10.17 1.44 -11.29
N GLU A 51 10.14 2.61 -11.94
CA GLU A 51 10.47 3.89 -11.31
C GLU A 51 9.53 4.24 -10.13
N ARG A 52 8.24 3.94 -10.25
CA ARG A 52 7.29 4.16 -9.16
C ARG A 52 7.51 3.18 -8.02
N LEU A 53 7.76 1.92 -8.36
CA LEU A 53 8.03 0.89 -7.37
C LEU A 53 9.32 1.20 -6.60
N SER A 54 10.41 1.52 -7.31
CA SER A 54 11.69 1.85 -6.69
C SER A 54 11.60 3.07 -5.78
N ARG A 55 10.85 4.11 -6.17
CA ARG A 55 10.61 5.29 -5.34
C ARG A 55 9.86 4.96 -4.04
N ILE A 56 8.87 4.08 -4.11
CA ILE A 56 8.12 3.64 -2.92
C ILE A 56 9.00 2.76 -2.03
N LEU A 57 9.75 1.82 -2.61
CA LEU A 57 10.69 0.99 -1.86
C LEU A 57 11.73 1.86 -1.15
N SER A 58 12.38 2.79 -1.85
CA SER A 58 13.36 3.72 -1.25
C SER A 58 12.78 4.62 -0.16
N LYS A 59 11.47 4.89 -0.17
CA LYS A 59 10.79 5.65 0.88
C LYS A 59 10.65 4.83 2.18
N TRP A 60 10.39 3.53 2.07
CA TRP A 60 10.04 2.68 3.20
C TRP A 60 11.17 1.74 3.67
N LEU A 61 12.17 1.45 2.84
CA LEU A 61 13.29 0.56 3.14
C LEU A 61 14.51 1.27 3.76
N LYS A 62 14.31 2.47 4.33
CA LYS A 62 15.38 3.22 5.00
C LYS A 62 15.88 2.52 6.26
#